data_AF-A0A8X7VKP9-F1
#
_entry.id   AF-A0A8X7VKP9-F1
#
_cell.length_a   1.000
_cell.length_b   1.000
_cell.length_c   1.000
_cell.angle_alpha   90.00
_cell.angle_beta   90.00
_cell.angle_gamma   90.00
#
_symmetry.space_group_name_H-M   'P 1'
#
loop_
_entity.id
_entity.type
_entity.pdbx_description
1 polymer ?
#
loop_
_entity_poly.entity_id
_entity_poly.type
_entity_poly.pdbx_seq_one_letter_code
_entity_poly.pdbx_strand_id
1 'polypeptide(L)' 'MAEYTTIWEMKKEDLAMKEKLSKLAILDTLLAKKEPLSEAEEVVKNKLLAAYF' A
#
# COMPACT_ATOMS: atom_id res chain seq x y z
N MET A 1 24.53 -19.45 7.92
CA MET A 1 24.05 -19.08 6.57
C MET A 1 22.55 -19.26 6.44
N ALA A 2 21.97 -20.42 6.78
CA ALA A 2 20.53 -20.65 6.72
C ALA A 2 19.69 -19.62 7.51
N GLU A 3 20.07 -19.31 8.76
CA GLU A 3 19.32 -18.35 9.59
C GLU A 3 19.29 -16.92 9.02
N TYR A 4 20.38 -16.45 8.42
CA TYR A 4 20.44 -15.12 7.81
C TYR A 4 19.54 -15.04 6.57
N THR A 5 19.46 -16.12 5.78
CA THR A 5 18.56 -16.20 4.63
C THR A 5 17.10 -16.16 5.08
N THR A 6 16.74 -16.93 6.11
CA THR A 6 15.38 -16.94 6.66
C THR A 6 14.99 -15.58 7.23
N ILE A 7 15.86 -14.92 8.02
CA ILE A 7 15.59 -13.57 8.55
C ILE A 7 15.40 -12.56 7.40
N TRP A 8 16.19 -12.66 6.34
CA TRP A 8 16.09 -11.78 5.18
C TRP A 8 14.80 -11.98 4.40
N GLU A 9 14.38 -13.23 4.21
CA GLU A 9 13.11 -13.59 3.56
C GLU A 9 11.91 -13.08 4.37
N MET A 10 11.89 -13.33 5.68
CA MET A 10 10.84 -12.82 6.57
C MET A 10 10.78 -11.29 6.54
N LYS A 11 11.93 -10.61 6.51
CA LYS A 11 11.98 -9.15 6.44
C LYS A 11 11.48 -8.60 5.11
N LYS A 12 11.72 -9.31 4.00
CA LYS A 12 11.16 -8.96 2.69
C LYS A 12 9.64 -9.08 2.67
N GLU A 13 9.11 -10.17 3.22
CA GLU A 13 7.66 -10.36 3.33
C GLU A 13 7.01 -9.29 4.21
N ASP A 14 7.60 -8.99 5.37
CA ASP A 14 7.12 -7.92 6.26
C ASP A 14 7.14 -6.55 5.55
N LEU A 15 8.20 -6.25 4.80
CA LEU A 15 8.27 -5.02 4.02
C LEU A 15 7.19 -4.95 2.95
N ALA A 16 6.96 -6.04 2.21
CA ALA A 16 5.90 -6.12 1.21
C ALA A 16 4.50 -5.95 1.83
N MET A 17 4.27 -6.55 3.00
CA MET A 17 3.01 -6.37 3.74
C MET A 17 2.85 -4.93 4.23
N LYS A 18 3.91 -4.30 4.73
CA LYS A 18 3.89 -2.89 5.16
C LYS A 18 3.62 -1.94 4.00
N GLU A 19 4.22 -2.17 2.84
CA GLU A 19 3.93 -1.41 1.63
C GLU A 19 2.47 -1.56 1.20
N LYS A 20 1.93 -2.78 1.25
CA LYS A 20 0.52 -3.04 0.97
C LYS A 20 -0.39 -2.30 1.95
N LEU A 21 -0.12 -2.39 3.24
CA LEU A 21 -0.88 -1.71 4.29
C LEU A 21 -0.83 -0.18 4.14
N SER A 22 0.35 0.37 3.84
CA SER A 22 0.51 1.81 3.61
C SER A 22 -0.33 2.29 2.42
N LYS A 23 -0.32 1.54 1.31
CA LYS A 23 -1.14 1.83 0.13
C LYS A 23 -2.64 1.75 0.42
N LEU A 24 -3.08 0.79 1.22
CA LEU A 24 -4.49 0.69 1.65
C LEU A 24 -4.88 1.84 2.58
N ALA A 25 -4.02 2.23 3.53
CA ALA A 25 -4.27 3.36 4.41
C ALA A 25 -4.40 4.69 3.63
N ILE A 26 -3.60 4.87 2.57
CA ILE A 26 -3.74 6.00 1.65
C ILE A 26 -5.10 5.95 0.96
N LEU A 27 -5.49 4.78 0.42
CA LEU A 27 -6.79 4.60 -0.23
C LEU A 27 -7.94 4.92 0.73
N ASP A 28 -7.90 4.41 1.96
CA ASP A 28 -8.92 4.71 2.99
C ASP A 28 -8.99 6.21 3.30
N THR A 29 -7.83 6.87 3.41
CA THR A 29 -7.76 8.32 3.64
C THR A 29 -8.36 9.11 2.47
N LEU A 30 -8.10 8.68 1.23
CA LEU A 30 -8.67 9.28 0.02
C LEU A 30 -10.18 9.05 -0.07
N LEU A 31 -10.67 7.87 0.32
CA LEU A 31 -12.09 7.55 0.35
C LEU A 31 -12.85 8.26 1.48
N ALA A 32 -12.17 8.51 2.61
CA ALA A 32 -12.75 9.22 3.76
C ALA A 32 -12.74 10.76 3.61
N LYS A 33 -11.99 11.29 2.64
CA LYS A 33 -11.94 12.73 2.36
C LYS A 33 -13.33 13.23 1.95
N LYS A 34 -13.83 14.24 2.66
CA LYS A 34 -15.13 14.89 2.38
C LYS A 34 -15.05 15.96 1.30
N GLU A 35 -13.82 16.41 1.02
CA GLU A 35 -13.53 17.38 -0.02
C GLU A 35 -13.31 16.66 -1.36
N PRO A 36 -13.59 17.30 -2.49
CA PRO A 36 -13.29 16.73 -3.80
C PRO A 36 -11.78 16.45 -3.89
N LEU A 37 -11.45 15.23 -4.35
CA LEU A 37 -10.07 14.84 -4.59
C LEU A 37 -9.50 15.67 -5.73
N SER A 38 -8.24 16.07 -5.59
CA SER A 38 -7.49 16.63 -6.72
C SER A 38 -7.30 15.59 -7.82
N GLU A 39 -6.99 16.04 -9.03
CA GLU A 39 -6.76 15.14 -10.18
C GLU A 39 -5.68 14.08 -9.88
N ALA A 40 -4.61 14.47 -9.18
CA ALA A 40 -3.57 13.55 -8.75
C ALA A 40 -4.08 12.50 -7.75
N GLU A 41 -4.91 12.91 -6.80
CA GLU A 41 -5.52 12.02 -5.80
C GLU A 41 -6.51 11.05 -6.42
N GLU A 42 -7.31 11.50 -7.40
CA GLU A 42 -8.19 10.64 -8.19
C GLU A 42 -7.40 9.57 -8.95
N VAL A 43 -6.30 9.96 -9.61
CA VAL A 43 -5.42 9.02 -10.31
C VAL A 43 -4.83 7.98 -9.34
N VAL A 44 -4.37 8.42 -8.16
CA VAL A 44 -3.84 7.51 -7.13
C VAL A 44 -4.94 6.57 -6.62
N LYS A 45 -6.13 7.09 -6.29
CA LYS A 45 -7.28 6.29 -5.87
C LYS A 45 -7.61 5.23 -6.91
N ASN A 46 -7.73 5.60 -8.19
CA ASN A 46 -8.08 4.68 -9.26
C ASN A 46 -7.00 3.62 -9.49
N LYS A 47 -5.72 3.98 -9.42
CA LYS A 47 -4.60 3.02 -9.50
C LYS A 47 -4.60 2.04 -8.33
N LEU A 48 -4.88 2.53 -7.12
CA LEU A 48 -4.95 1.69 -5.93
C LEU A 48 -6.15 0.75 -5.98
N LEU A 49 -7.31 1.23 -6.43
CA LEU A 49 -8.50 0.39 -6.64
C LEU A 49 -8.19 -0.71 -7.65
N ALA A 50 -7.68 -0.39 -8.84
CA ALA A 50 -7.35 -1.38 -9.87
C ALA A 50 -6.24 -2.37 -9.46
N ALA A 51 -5.39 -2.01 -8.49
CA ALA A 51 -4.34 -2.89 -7.98
C ALA A 51 -4.85 -3.88 -6.92
N TYR A 52 -5.99 -3.61 -6.29
CA TYR A 52 -6.49 -4.40 -5.15
C TYR A 52 -7.91 -4.95 -5.33
N PHE A 53 -8.68 -4.45 -6.30
CA PHE A 53 -10.05 -4.84 -6.62
C PHE A 53 -10.19 -5.05 -8.13
#